data_AF-A0A6I4UK82-F1
#
_entry.id   AF-A0A6I4UK82-F1
#
_cell.length_a   1.000
_cell.length_b   1.000
_cell.length_c   1.000
_cell.angle_alpha   90.00
_cell.angle_beta   90.00
_cell.angle_gamma   90.00
#
_symmetry.space_group_name_H-M   'P 1'
#
loop_
_entity.id
_entity.type
_entity.pdbx_description
1 polymer ?
#
loop_
_entity_poly.entity_id
_entity_poly.type
_entity_poly.pdbx_seq_one_letter_code
_entity_poly.pdbx_strand_id
1 'polypeptide(L)'
;MGELLGIPEWLAVTGFVVAALVVWLALGFVMVRYAHRRVAARRPNPTEAEFLAMMAQDCSPEAARFMWEQALFYVEPRLTPHPDDLLLNDLCIDDGDVTMEWPQVWADQRGLSESGLPDWPKDWPLTVRNFARWLDLARPSAAE
;
A
#
# COMPACT_ATOMS: atom_id res chain seq x y z
N MET A 1 20.67 37.85 2.00
CA MET A 1 21.48 36.66 2.36
C MET A 1 22.64 36.42 1.38
N GLY A 2 22.49 36.68 0.07
CA GLY A 2 23.58 36.54 -0.90
C GLY A 2 24.73 37.57 -0.75
N GLU A 3 24.42 38.85 -0.50
CA GLU A 3 25.43 39.89 -0.27
C GLU A 3 26.32 39.63 0.96
N LEU A 4 25.78 38.98 1.99
CA LEU A 4 26.51 38.60 3.21
C LEU A 4 27.56 37.50 2.98
N LEU A 5 27.45 36.75 1.88
CA LEU A 5 28.34 35.66 1.48
C LEU A 5 29.13 35.97 0.19
N GLY A 6 28.94 37.15 -0.40
CA GLY A 6 29.58 37.55 -1.66
C GLY A 6 29.09 36.78 -2.89
N ILE A 7 27.88 36.21 -2.84
CA ILE A 7 27.32 35.36 -3.91
C ILE A 7 26.03 36.00 -4.45
N PRO A 8 25.76 35.97 -5.77
CA PRO A 8 24.49 36.39 -6.32
C PRO A 8 23.29 35.79 -5.59
N GLU A 9 22.29 36.61 -5.26
CA GLU A 9 21.17 36.20 -4.42
C GLU A 9 20.39 35.00 -4.99
N TRP A 10 20.25 34.93 -6.31
CA TRP A 10 19.61 33.79 -6.97
C TRP A 10 20.35 32.46 -6.70
N LEU A 11 21.69 32.47 -6.63
CA LEU A 11 22.47 31.26 -6.29
C LEU A 11 22.24 30.83 -4.86
N ALA A 12 22.13 31.78 -3.92
CA ALA A 12 21.83 31.49 -2.53
C ALA A 12 20.42 30.87 -2.36
N VAL A 13 19.42 31.42 -3.07
CA VAL A 13 18.05 30.89 -3.06
C VAL A 13 17.99 29.50 -3.69
N THR A 14 18.60 29.31 -4.87
CA THR A 14 18.64 27.99 -5.52
C THR A 14 19.36 26.95 -4.66
N GLY A 15 20.50 27.32 -4.06
CA GLY A 15 21.25 26.43 -3.15
C GLY A 15 20.43 26.01 -1.93
N PHE A 16 19.68 26.93 -1.33
CA PHE A 16 18.78 26.63 -0.22
C PHE A 16 17.68 25.65 -0.63
N VAL A 17 17.01 25.88 -1.77
CA VAL A 17 15.95 24.99 -2.27
C VAL A 17 16.49 23.60 -2.57
N VAL A 18 17.64 23.50 -3.24
CA VAL A 18 18.28 22.22 -3.54
C VAL A 18 18.67 21.49 -2.27
N ALA A 19 19.27 22.17 -1.30
CA ALA A 19 19.63 21.56 -0.01
C ALA A 19 18.40 21.07 0.75
N ALA A 20 17.32 21.86 0.78
CA ALA A 20 16.07 21.46 1.41
C ALA A 20 15.46 20.22 0.75
N LEU A 21 15.44 20.16 -0.58
CA LEU A 21 14.97 18.99 -1.33
C LEU A 21 15.82 17.75 -1.05
N VAL A 22 17.14 17.87 -1.01
CA VAL A 22 18.04 16.76 -0.68
C VAL A 22 17.80 16.24 0.73
N VAL A 23 17.66 17.13 1.71
CA VAL A 23 17.34 16.75 3.10
C VAL A 23 15.99 16.04 3.16
N TRP A 24 14.97 16.57 2.48
CA TRP A 24 13.64 15.96 2.47
C TRP A 24 13.64 14.56 1.85
N LEU A 25 14.29 14.39 0.70
CA LEU A 25 14.44 13.07 0.04
C LEU A 25 15.23 12.09 0.91
N ALA A 26 16.32 12.54 1.55
CA ALA A 26 17.12 11.70 2.43
C ALA A 26 16.32 11.24 3.66
N LEU A 27 15.52 12.13 4.27
CA LEU A 27 14.63 11.78 5.36
C LEU A 27 13.58 10.76 4.93
N GLY A 28 12.93 10.96 3.78
CA GLY A 28 11.98 10.00 3.21
C GLY A 28 12.59 8.62 3.01
N PHE A 29 13.76 8.56 2.37
CA PHE A 29 14.49 7.30 2.16
C PHE A 29 14.82 6.58 3.47
N VAL A 30 15.30 7.30 4.48
CA VAL A 30 15.64 6.74 5.79
C VAL A 30 14.39 6.21 6.49
N MET A 31 13.28 6.96 6.48
CA MET A 31 12.03 6.55 7.11
C MET A 31 11.46 5.27 6.49
N VAL A 32 11.40 5.20 5.15
CA VAL A 32 10.94 4.00 4.43
C VAL A 32 11.81 2.79 4.80
N ARG A 33 13.13 2.96 4.80
CA ARG A 33 14.05 1.87 5.16
C ARG A 33 13.87 1.38 6.60
N TYR A 34 13.57 2.29 7.54
CA TYR A 34 13.25 1.91 8.91
C TYR A 34 11.91 1.19 9.01
N ALA A 35 10.89 1.62 8.25
CA ALA A 35 9.60 0.95 8.19
C ALA A 35 9.76 -0.50 7.69
N HIS A 36 10.45 -0.72 6.57
CA HIS A 36 10.69 -2.06 6.05
C HIS A 36 11.47 -2.95 7.04
N ARG A 37 12.51 -2.41 7.68
CA ARG A 37 13.26 -3.16 8.71
C ARG A 37 12.38 -3.56 9.89
N ARG A 38 11.46 -2.68 10.28
CA ARG A 38 10.52 -2.93 11.38
C ARG A 38 9.52 -4.02 11.00
N VAL A 39 8.97 -3.99 9.78
CA VAL A 39 8.10 -5.05 9.26
C VAL A 39 8.84 -6.38 9.19
N ALA A 40 10.03 -6.39 8.58
CA ALA A 40 10.89 -7.57 8.47
C ALA A 40 11.23 -8.22 9.81
N ALA A 41 11.34 -7.42 10.88
CA ALA A 41 11.66 -7.92 12.22
C ALA A 41 10.44 -8.46 12.98
N ARG A 42 9.22 -8.07 12.60
CA ARG A 42 7.99 -8.40 13.35
C ARG A 42 7.31 -9.68 12.85
N ARG A 43 7.50 -10.03 11.59
CA ARG A 43 6.77 -11.13 10.96
C ARG A 43 7.65 -11.95 10.01
N PRO A 44 7.27 -13.22 9.75
CA PRO A 44 7.90 -13.98 8.68
C PRO A 44 7.55 -13.41 7.30
N ASN A 45 8.35 -13.78 6.30
CA ASN A 45 8.06 -13.55 4.88
C ASN A 45 7.50 -14.86 4.29
N PRO A 46 6.17 -15.01 4.19
CA PRO A 46 5.58 -16.22 3.66
C PRO A 46 5.85 -16.32 2.16
N THR A 47 5.92 -17.55 1.66
CA THR A 47 5.76 -17.84 0.23
C THR A 47 4.31 -17.61 -0.19
N GLU A 48 4.04 -17.52 -1.50
CA GLU A 48 2.67 -17.39 -2.00
C GLU A 48 1.76 -18.52 -1.50
N ALA A 49 2.25 -19.77 -1.51
CA ALA A 49 1.48 -20.92 -1.03
C ALA A 49 1.14 -20.82 0.47
N GLU A 50 2.09 -20.36 1.29
CA GLU A 50 1.87 -20.13 2.72
C GLU A 50 0.90 -18.97 2.95
N PHE A 51 1.02 -17.89 2.19
CA PHE A 51 0.10 -16.75 2.24
C PHE A 51 -1.34 -17.19 1.92
N LEU A 52 -1.53 -17.93 0.82
CA LEU A 52 -2.84 -18.47 0.44
C LEU A 52 -3.40 -19.39 1.53
N ALA A 53 -2.57 -20.23 2.15
CA ALA A 53 -2.97 -21.08 3.26
C ALA A 53 -3.39 -20.27 4.50
N MET A 54 -2.71 -19.16 4.80
CA MET A 54 -3.05 -18.27 5.90
C MET A 54 -4.35 -17.48 5.66
N MET A 55 -4.73 -17.26 4.41
CA MET A 55 -5.93 -16.53 3.99
C MET A 55 -7.15 -17.44 3.77
N ALA A 56 -6.94 -18.76 3.66
CA ALA A 56 -7.95 -19.72 3.25
C ALA A 56 -9.22 -19.77 4.13
N GLN A 57 -9.15 -19.29 5.37
CA GLN A 57 -10.30 -19.23 6.28
C GLN A 57 -11.08 -17.91 6.17
N ASP A 58 -10.50 -16.87 5.58
CA ASP A 58 -11.05 -15.51 5.61
C ASP A 58 -11.67 -15.08 4.28
N CYS A 59 -11.16 -15.58 3.16
CA CYS A 59 -11.65 -15.25 1.82
C CYS A 59 -11.42 -16.38 0.80
N SER A 60 -12.03 -16.22 -0.37
CA SER A 60 -11.82 -17.10 -1.51
C SER A 60 -10.36 -17.11 -1.99
N PRO A 61 -9.89 -18.23 -2.58
CA PRO A 61 -8.55 -18.32 -3.15
C PRO A 61 -8.26 -17.25 -4.20
N GLU A 62 -9.28 -16.82 -4.95
CA GLU A 62 -9.19 -15.77 -5.95
C GLU A 62 -8.90 -14.41 -5.31
N ALA A 63 -9.61 -14.05 -4.23
CA ALA A 63 -9.38 -12.80 -3.51
C ALA A 63 -8.00 -12.80 -2.84
N ALA A 64 -7.59 -13.94 -2.26
CA ALA A 64 -6.25 -14.07 -1.70
C ALA A 64 -5.16 -13.92 -2.77
N ARG A 65 -5.29 -14.56 -3.94
CA ARG A 65 -4.32 -14.41 -5.02
C ARG A 65 -4.26 -12.99 -5.57
N PHE A 66 -5.42 -12.36 -5.77
CA PHE A 66 -5.48 -10.95 -6.17
C PHE A 66 -4.68 -10.07 -5.20
N MET A 67 -4.89 -10.24 -3.90
CA MET A 67 -4.17 -9.47 -2.90
C MET A 67 -2.67 -9.74 -2.88
N TRP A 68 -2.26 -10.99 -3.11
CA TRP A 68 -0.84 -11.31 -3.25
C TRP A 68 -0.23 -10.55 -4.43
N GLU A 69 -0.85 -10.61 -5.61
CA GLU A 69 -0.35 -9.97 -6.83
C GLU A 69 -0.29 -8.44 -6.70
N GLN A 70 -1.35 -7.82 -6.17
CA GLN A 70 -1.38 -6.36 -5.98
C GLN A 70 -0.40 -5.89 -4.92
N ALA A 71 -0.38 -6.53 -3.74
CA ALA A 71 0.49 -6.12 -2.65
C ALA A 71 1.96 -6.34 -2.98
N LEU A 72 2.32 -7.40 -3.72
CA LEU A 72 3.71 -7.74 -4.04
C LEU A 72 4.44 -6.60 -4.77
N PHE A 73 3.73 -5.80 -5.56
CA PHE A 73 4.30 -4.63 -6.25
C PHE A 73 4.81 -3.55 -5.29
N TYR A 74 4.17 -3.40 -4.13
CA TYR A 74 4.46 -2.34 -3.17
C TYR A 74 5.45 -2.77 -2.07
N VAL A 75 5.66 -4.08 -1.89
CA VAL A 75 6.58 -4.57 -0.86
C VAL A 75 8.04 -4.39 -1.31
N GLU A 76 8.97 -4.08 -0.39
CA GLU A 76 10.42 -4.10 -0.68
C GLU A 76 10.80 -5.43 -1.36
N PRO A 77 11.70 -5.45 -2.36
CA PRO A 77 12.12 -6.67 -3.05
C PRO A 77 12.61 -7.85 -2.19
N ARG A 78 12.84 -7.65 -0.89
CA ARG A 78 13.29 -8.68 0.07
C ARG A 78 12.17 -9.21 0.97
N LEU A 79 10.99 -8.60 0.88
CA LEU A 79 9.84 -8.90 1.70
C LEU A 79 8.73 -9.45 0.80
N THR A 80 7.85 -10.23 1.39
CA THR A 80 6.64 -10.72 0.73
C THR A 80 5.41 -10.22 1.47
N PRO A 81 4.26 -10.06 0.80
CA PRO A 81 3.02 -9.68 1.48
C PRO A 81 2.67 -10.62 2.63
N HIS A 82 2.14 -10.08 3.72
CA HIS A 82 1.61 -10.86 4.84
C HIS A 82 0.17 -10.46 5.14
N PRO A 83 -0.72 -11.40 5.53
CA PRO A 83 -2.13 -11.09 5.78
C PRO A 83 -2.37 -9.97 6.79
N ASP A 84 -1.50 -9.87 7.80
CA ASP A 84 -1.65 -8.92 8.89
C ASP A 84 -0.94 -7.58 8.62
N ASP A 85 -0.33 -7.40 7.44
CA ASP A 85 0.28 -6.12 7.06
C ASP A 85 -0.80 -5.04 6.91
N LEU A 86 -0.58 -3.87 7.52
CA LEU A 86 -1.42 -2.69 7.31
C LEU A 86 -1.07 -2.05 5.96
N LEU A 87 -2.06 -1.93 5.07
CA LEU A 87 -1.84 -1.46 3.69
C LEU A 87 -1.15 -0.08 3.65
N LEU A 88 -1.61 0.86 4.46
CA LEU A 88 -1.05 2.22 4.48
C LEU A 88 0.24 2.33 5.30
N ASN A 89 0.35 1.59 6.40
CA ASN A 89 1.43 1.80 7.38
C ASN A 89 2.64 0.89 7.18
N ASP A 90 2.41 -0.36 6.79
CA ASP A 90 3.46 -1.36 6.63
C ASP A 90 3.88 -1.51 5.17
N LEU A 91 2.93 -1.42 4.23
CA LEU A 91 3.21 -1.46 2.80
C LEU A 91 3.39 -0.08 2.17
N CYS A 92 3.05 0.99 2.90
CA CYS A 92 3.14 2.38 2.43
C CYS A 92 2.42 2.62 1.09
N ILE A 93 1.31 1.92 0.87
CA ILE A 93 0.48 2.08 -0.32
C ILE A 93 -0.23 3.43 -0.23
N ASP A 94 -0.37 4.12 -1.37
CA ASP A 94 -1.14 5.35 -1.42
C ASP A 94 -2.62 5.06 -1.10
N ASP A 95 -3.27 5.98 -0.40
CA ASP A 95 -4.67 5.84 0.00
C ASP A 95 -5.58 5.74 -1.24
N GLY A 96 -5.23 6.43 -2.33
CA GLY A 96 -5.95 6.36 -3.61
C GLY A 96 -5.95 4.96 -4.23
N ASP A 97 -4.81 4.27 -4.20
CA ASP A 97 -4.68 2.93 -4.80
C ASP A 97 -5.56 1.93 -4.05
N VAL A 98 -5.56 2.01 -2.70
CA VAL A 98 -6.35 1.10 -1.84
C VAL A 98 -7.84 1.40 -1.90
N THR A 99 -8.22 2.68 -1.96
CA THR A 99 -9.63 3.09 -1.83
C THR A 99 -10.37 3.19 -3.16
N MET A 100 -9.67 3.33 -4.29
CA MET A 100 -10.30 3.54 -5.60
C MET A 100 -9.84 2.54 -6.66
N GLU A 101 -8.54 2.31 -6.81
CA GLU A 101 -8.04 1.49 -7.92
C GLU A 101 -8.26 -0.01 -7.71
N TRP A 102 -7.86 -0.55 -6.57
CA TRP A 102 -7.92 -2.00 -6.33
C TRP A 102 -9.36 -2.54 -6.31
N PRO A 103 -10.34 -1.87 -5.68
CA PRO A 103 -11.74 -2.30 -5.73
C PRO A 103 -12.28 -2.31 -7.16
N GLN A 104 -11.92 -1.32 -7.98
CA GLN A 104 -12.32 -1.24 -9.38
C GLN A 104 -11.73 -2.39 -10.21
N VAL A 105 -10.42 -2.65 -10.09
CA VAL A 105 -9.76 -3.76 -10.79
C VAL A 105 -10.39 -5.11 -10.41
N TRP A 106 -10.71 -5.30 -9.13
CA TRP A 106 -11.40 -6.52 -8.66
C TRP A 106 -12.80 -6.65 -9.26
N ALA A 107 -13.58 -5.56 -9.28
CA ALA A 107 -14.92 -5.55 -9.84
C ALA A 107 -14.91 -5.87 -11.34
N ASP A 108 -14.01 -5.27 -12.11
CA ASP A 108 -13.83 -5.50 -13.55
C ASP A 108 -13.50 -6.98 -13.84
N GLN A 109 -12.60 -7.59 -13.06
CA GLN A 109 -12.24 -9.01 -13.21
C GLN A 109 -13.43 -9.96 -12.98
N ARG A 110 -14.42 -9.54 -12.19
CA ARG A 110 -15.61 -10.34 -11.86
C ARG A 110 -16.87 -9.92 -12.62
N GLY A 111 -16.78 -8.94 -13.51
CA GLY A 111 -17.93 -8.37 -14.20
C GLY A 111 -18.96 -7.75 -13.25
N LEU A 112 -18.47 -7.20 -12.13
CA LEU A 112 -19.27 -6.51 -11.13
C LEU A 112 -19.23 -5.01 -11.38
N SER A 113 -20.31 -4.32 -11.02
CA SER A 113 -20.26 -2.86 -10.84
C SER A 113 -19.59 -2.54 -9.51
N GLU A 114 -18.87 -1.42 -9.43
CA GLU A 114 -18.29 -0.89 -8.18
C GLU A 114 -19.36 -0.73 -7.08
N SER A 115 -20.59 -0.40 -7.47
CA SER A 115 -21.76 -0.33 -6.57
C SER A 115 -22.16 -1.68 -5.94
N GLY A 116 -21.58 -2.80 -6.40
CA GLY A 116 -21.77 -4.12 -5.83
C GLY A 116 -20.89 -4.41 -4.60
N LEU A 117 -19.94 -3.52 -4.30
CA LEU A 117 -19.10 -3.59 -3.10
C LEU A 117 -19.85 -2.99 -1.90
N PRO A 118 -19.84 -3.66 -0.74
CA PRO A 118 -20.44 -3.11 0.47
C PRO A 118 -19.60 -1.97 1.03
N ASP A 119 -20.17 -1.14 1.90
CA ASP A 119 -19.40 -0.15 2.67
C ASP A 119 -18.31 -0.83 3.52
N TRP A 120 -17.16 -0.16 3.67
CA TRP A 120 -16.09 -0.64 4.54
C TRP A 120 -16.55 -0.72 6.00
N PRO A 121 -16.37 -1.85 6.70
CA PRO A 121 -16.73 -1.96 8.11
C PRO A 121 -15.86 -1.05 8.98
N LYS A 122 -16.48 -0.15 9.76
CA LYS A 122 -15.79 0.89 10.55
C LYS A 122 -14.78 0.34 11.57
N ASP A 123 -15.03 -0.85 12.09
CA ASP A 123 -14.19 -1.46 13.14
C ASP A 123 -13.08 -2.36 12.57
N TRP A 124 -12.96 -2.46 11.24
CA TRP A 124 -11.95 -3.29 10.61
C TRP A 124 -10.67 -2.50 10.38
N PRO A 125 -9.52 -2.95 10.93
CA PRO A 125 -8.25 -2.38 10.54
C PRO A 125 -7.98 -2.69 9.06
N LEU A 126 -7.39 -1.74 8.35
CA LEU A 126 -7.07 -1.82 6.93
C LEU A 126 -5.83 -2.70 6.69
N THR A 127 -5.99 -3.99 6.98
CA THR A 127 -4.99 -5.04 6.75
C THR A 127 -5.23 -5.73 5.41
N VAL A 128 -4.21 -6.38 4.86
CA VAL A 128 -4.33 -7.23 3.67
C VAL A 128 -5.47 -8.25 3.82
N ARG A 129 -5.57 -8.91 4.98
CA ARG A 129 -6.61 -9.92 5.30
C ARG A 129 -8.01 -9.34 5.23
N ASN A 130 -8.25 -8.25 5.96
CA ASN A 130 -9.57 -7.64 6.02
C ASN A 130 -9.99 -7.04 4.68
N PHE A 131 -9.03 -6.52 3.91
CA PHE A 131 -9.31 -5.99 2.59
C PHE A 131 -9.70 -7.10 1.61
N ALA A 132 -8.96 -8.21 1.59
CA ALA A 132 -9.34 -9.38 0.79
C ALA A 132 -10.73 -9.90 1.16
N ARG A 133 -11.01 -9.99 2.47
CA ARG A 133 -12.31 -10.41 2.98
C ARG A 133 -13.42 -9.49 2.54
N TRP A 134 -13.21 -8.18 2.59
CA TRP A 134 -14.19 -7.18 2.14
C TRP A 134 -14.45 -7.26 0.63
N LEU A 135 -13.41 -7.41 -0.20
CA LEU A 135 -13.55 -7.62 -1.64
C LEU A 135 -14.38 -8.87 -1.97
N ASP A 136 -14.23 -9.93 -1.17
CA ASP A 136 -14.95 -11.19 -1.36
C ASP A 136 -16.43 -11.12 -0.92
N LEU A 137 -16.83 -10.07 -0.20
CA LEU A 137 -18.23 -9.79 0.10
C LEU A 137 -18.98 -9.15 -1.09
N ALA A 138 -18.26 -8.76 -2.14
CA ALA A 138 -18.86 -8.16 -3.34
C ALA A 138 -19.93 -9.07 -3.93
N ARG A 139 -21.08 -8.50 -4.26
CA ARG A 139 -22.18 -9.24 -4.90
C ARG A 139 -22.43 -8.68 -6.30
N PRO A 140 -22.90 -9.51 -7.24
CA PRO A 140 -23.46 -9.01 -8.49
C PRO A 140 -24.52 -7.98 -8.18
N SER A 141 -24.39 -6.77 -8.72
CA SER A 141 -25.48 -5.81 -8.72
C SER A 141 -26.64 -6.47 -9.46
N ALA A 142 -27.80 -6.59 -8.80
CA ALA A 142 -29.01 -7.02 -9.50
C ALA A 142 -29.20 -6.07 -10.69
N ALA A 143 -29.22 -6.62 -11.91
CA ALA A 143 -29.51 -5.84 -13.10
C ALA A 143 -30.90 -5.22 -12.92
N GLU A 144 -30.96 -3.90 -12.75
CA GLU A 144 -32.17 -3.11 -12.97
C GLU A 144 -32.28 -2.74 -14.46
#